data_AF-A0A2E5PNV2-F1
#
_entry.id   AF-A0A2E5PNV2-F1
#
_cell.length_a   1.000
_cell.length_b   1.000
_cell.length_c   1.000
_cell.angle_alpha   90.00
_cell.angle_beta   90.00
_cell.angle_gamma   90.00
#
_symmetry.space_group_name_H-M   'P 1'
#
loop_
_entity.id
_entity.type
_entity.pdbx_description
1 polymer ?
#
loop_
_entity_poly.entity_id
_entity_poly.type
_entity_poly.pdbx_seq_one_letter_code
_entity_poly.pdbx_strand_id
1 'polypeptide(L)'
;MYEPFWRDRRGEVPEGKKPYYPSAMFHYYDGRLSTTYSRDYAESCDRFPELPQMTERQIAALDLFDSITEHKDTRLDMEFEPGDVQILHNHQILHARNDFEDWPEVERKRHLLRLWLSPDDGRLLPDSYLERYLSTEVGNRGGISVPGMALNVPLEPV
;
A
#
# COMPACT_ATOMS: atom_id res chain seq x y z
N MET A 1 2.50 -7.43 15.09
CA MET A 1 2.31 -7.96 13.71
C MET A 1 3.64 -8.01 12.95
N TYR A 2 4.65 -8.72 13.50
CA TYR A 2 5.95 -8.96 12.84
C TYR A 2 5.97 -10.30 12.08
N GLU A 3 5.02 -11.19 12.37
CA GLU A 3 4.78 -12.40 11.60
C GLU A 3 4.08 -12.06 10.28
N PRO A 4 4.33 -12.82 9.20
CA PRO A 4 3.79 -12.53 7.89
C PRO A 4 2.29 -12.82 7.79
N PHE A 5 1.62 -11.99 6.99
CA PHE A 5 0.30 -12.23 6.42
C PHE A 5 0.50 -12.59 4.94
N TRP A 6 -0.41 -13.39 4.38
CA TRP A 6 -0.49 -13.51 2.93
C TRP A 6 -1.04 -12.20 2.36
N ARG A 7 -0.46 -11.75 1.25
CA ARG A 7 -0.89 -10.56 0.52
C ARG A 7 -1.08 -10.88 -0.94
N ASP A 8 -2.23 -10.52 -1.47
CA ASP A 8 -2.58 -10.63 -2.87
C ASP A 8 -1.84 -9.58 -3.70
N ARG A 9 -1.42 -9.92 -4.92
CA ARG A 9 -0.86 -8.95 -5.88
C ARG A 9 -1.93 -8.30 -6.76
N ARG A 10 -3.17 -8.79 -6.70
CA ARG A 10 -4.34 -8.25 -7.44
C ARG A 10 -4.10 -8.04 -8.93
N GLY A 11 -3.34 -8.96 -9.54
CA GLY A 11 -3.00 -8.93 -10.98
C GLY A 11 -1.64 -8.29 -11.28
N GLU A 12 -1.03 -7.56 -10.34
CA GLU A 12 0.30 -6.99 -10.49
C GLU A 12 1.39 -8.03 -10.17
N VAL A 13 1.45 -9.11 -10.96
CA VAL A 13 2.34 -10.26 -10.74
C VAL A 13 3.65 -10.11 -11.52
N PRO A 14 4.80 -9.94 -10.84
CA PRO A 14 6.10 -9.92 -11.50
C PRO A 14 6.46 -11.28 -12.09
N GLU A 15 7.38 -11.28 -13.05
CA GLU A 15 7.88 -12.51 -13.66
C GLU A 15 8.46 -13.47 -12.60
N GLY A 16 8.09 -14.74 -12.69
CA GLY A 16 8.53 -15.79 -11.75
C GLY A 16 7.94 -15.71 -10.34
N LYS A 17 7.01 -14.80 -10.06
CA LYS A 17 6.34 -14.68 -8.74
C LYS A 17 4.95 -15.31 -8.76
N LYS A 18 4.48 -15.68 -7.56
CA LYS A 18 3.11 -16.10 -7.32
C LYS A 18 2.16 -14.89 -7.30
N PRO A 19 0.84 -15.09 -7.51
CA PRO A 19 -0.16 -14.02 -7.41
C PRO A 19 -0.35 -13.50 -5.98
N TYR A 20 0.34 -14.08 -5.00
CA TYR A 20 0.40 -13.65 -3.61
C TYR A 20 1.83 -13.79 -3.06
N TYR A 21 2.11 -13.17 -1.92
CA TYR A 21 3.40 -13.26 -1.22
C TYR A 21 3.21 -13.07 0.29
N PRO A 22 4.12 -13.61 1.13
CA PRO A 22 4.09 -13.34 2.56
C PRO A 22 4.72 -11.97 2.85
N SER A 23 4.10 -11.19 3.74
CA SER A 23 4.66 -9.93 4.24
C SER A 23 4.17 -9.65 5.64
N ALA A 24 5.07 -9.25 6.53
CA ALA A 24 4.66 -8.69 7.81
C ALA A 24 3.98 -7.32 7.59
N MET A 25 3.24 -6.86 8.60
CA MET A 25 2.67 -5.51 8.59
C MET A 25 3.65 -4.49 9.21
N PHE A 26 4.45 -4.93 10.18
CA PHE A 26 5.51 -4.15 10.80
C PHE A 26 6.89 -4.76 10.54
N HIS A 27 7.85 -3.89 10.25
CA HIS A 27 9.24 -4.23 10.00
C HIS A 27 10.12 -3.34 10.86
N TYR A 28 10.89 -3.92 11.77
CA TYR A 28 11.92 -3.21 12.53
C TYR A 28 13.27 -3.53 11.92
N TYR A 29 13.94 -2.51 11.38
CA TYR A 29 15.20 -2.67 10.67
C TYR A 29 16.01 -1.38 10.80
N ASP A 30 17.32 -1.51 10.99
CA ASP A 30 18.24 -0.37 11.14
C ASP A 30 17.75 0.67 12.18
N GLY A 31 17.31 0.18 13.35
CA GLY A 31 16.80 1.00 14.44
C GLY A 31 15.45 1.69 14.18
N ARG A 32 14.81 1.44 13.02
CA ARG A 32 13.60 2.14 12.58
C ARG A 32 12.44 1.18 12.38
N LEU A 33 11.25 1.62 12.77
CA LEU A 33 9.99 0.94 12.46
C LEU A 33 9.46 1.43 11.11
N SER A 34 9.07 0.48 10.26
CA SER A 34 8.38 0.70 8.99
C SER A 34 7.11 -0.14 8.94
N THR A 35 6.06 0.43 8.38
CA THR A 35 4.75 -0.21 8.26
C THR A 35 4.38 -0.39 6.80
N THR A 36 3.81 -1.55 6.47
CA THR A 36 3.07 -1.77 5.23
C THR A 36 1.74 -2.40 5.58
N TYR A 37 0.69 -1.59 5.60
CA TYR A 37 -0.62 -2.05 5.99
C TYR A 37 -1.61 -1.88 4.84
N SER A 38 -2.37 -2.94 4.57
CA SER A 38 -3.57 -2.90 3.74
C SER A 38 -4.33 -4.20 3.97
N ARG A 39 -5.39 -4.10 4.78
CA ARG A 39 -6.26 -5.22 5.14
C ARG A 39 -6.86 -5.89 3.91
N ASP A 40 -7.38 -5.12 2.96
CA ASP A 40 -8.08 -5.67 1.80
C ASP A 40 -7.18 -6.60 0.96
N TYR A 41 -5.86 -6.38 0.96
CA TYR A 41 -4.90 -7.24 0.25
C TYR A 41 -4.66 -8.56 0.98
N ALA A 42 -4.80 -8.58 2.31
CA ALA A 42 -4.74 -9.81 3.10
C ALA A 42 -6.05 -10.58 3.03
N GLU A 43 -7.19 -9.89 3.15
CA GLU A 43 -8.51 -10.51 3.01
C GLU A 43 -8.77 -11.04 1.60
N SER A 44 -8.31 -10.34 0.55
CA SER A 44 -8.47 -10.85 -0.82
C SER A 44 -7.66 -12.12 -1.10
N CYS A 45 -6.80 -12.57 -0.18
CA CYS A 45 -6.16 -13.88 -0.29
C CYS A 45 -7.13 -15.05 -0.10
N ASP A 46 -8.34 -14.84 0.42
CA ASP A 46 -9.36 -15.90 0.56
C ASP A 46 -9.77 -16.51 -0.79
N ARG A 47 -9.49 -15.83 -1.91
CA ARG A 47 -9.70 -16.35 -3.26
C ARG A 47 -8.70 -17.45 -3.67
N PHE A 48 -7.64 -17.67 -2.89
CA PHE A 48 -6.61 -18.69 -3.16
C PHE A 48 -6.80 -19.90 -2.23
N PRO A 49 -7.42 -21.00 -2.70
CA PRO A 49 -7.79 -22.13 -1.84
C PRO A 49 -6.59 -22.88 -1.26
N GLU A 50 -5.39 -22.71 -1.81
CA GLU A 50 -4.17 -23.32 -1.28
C GLU A 50 -3.56 -22.57 -0.08
N LEU A 51 -4.03 -21.35 0.21
CA LEU A 51 -3.55 -20.56 1.33
C LEU A 51 -4.31 -20.89 2.61
N PRO A 52 -3.64 -20.89 3.78
CA PRO A 52 -4.33 -20.99 5.04
C PRO A 52 -5.19 -19.75 5.26
N GLN A 53 -6.37 -19.96 5.85
CA GLN A 53 -7.22 -18.89 6.35
C GLN A 53 -6.51 -18.11 7.46
N MET A 54 -6.85 -16.83 7.60
CA MET A 54 -6.33 -16.03 8.70
C MET A 54 -6.79 -16.61 10.04
N THR A 55 -5.85 -16.70 10.99
CA THR A 55 -6.15 -17.13 12.35
C THR A 55 -6.98 -16.07 13.08
N GLU A 56 -7.75 -16.48 14.09
CA GLU A 56 -8.49 -15.53 14.96
C GLU A 56 -7.58 -14.46 15.56
N ARG A 57 -6.33 -14.82 15.90
CA ARG A 57 -5.32 -13.89 16.42
C ARG A 57 -4.86 -12.87 15.37
N GLN A 58 -4.72 -13.29 14.12
CA GLN A 58 -4.39 -12.37 13.02
C GLN A 58 -5.52 -11.39 12.79
N ILE A 59 -6.77 -11.88 12.72
CA ILE A 59 -7.96 -11.04 12.55
C ILE A 59 -8.06 -10.02 13.69
N ALA A 60 -7.99 -10.46 14.94
CA ALA A 60 -8.04 -9.57 16.11
C ALA A 60 -6.92 -8.51 16.12
N ALA A 61 -5.74 -8.84 15.58
CA ALA A 61 -4.63 -7.88 15.46
C ALA A 61 -4.91 -6.81 14.38
N LEU A 62 -5.50 -7.20 13.25
CA LEU A 62 -5.95 -6.25 12.23
C LEU A 62 -7.07 -5.37 12.78
N ASP A 63 -8.06 -5.94 13.48
CA ASP A 63 -9.21 -5.21 14.02
C ASP A 63 -8.78 -4.14 15.03
N LEU A 64 -7.86 -4.50 15.93
CA LEU A 64 -7.27 -3.56 16.86
C LEU A 64 -6.51 -2.45 16.11
N PHE A 65 -5.74 -2.81 15.09
CA PHE A 65 -4.96 -1.83 14.35
C PHE A 65 -5.85 -0.83 13.61
N ASP A 66 -6.92 -1.30 12.94
CA ASP A 66 -7.90 -0.42 12.28
C ASP A 66 -8.55 0.51 13.30
N SER A 67 -9.00 -0.02 14.44
CA SER A 67 -9.62 0.80 15.50
C SER A 67 -8.69 1.91 16.00
N ILE A 68 -7.38 1.66 16.04
CA ILE A 68 -6.39 2.67 16.40
C ILE A 68 -6.22 3.67 15.27
N THR A 69 -6.14 3.24 14.01
CA THR A 69 -5.91 4.15 12.87
C THR A 69 -7.13 4.99 12.48
N GLU A 70 -8.33 4.51 12.80
CA GLU A 70 -9.58 5.22 12.59
C GLU A 70 -9.92 6.19 13.74
N HIS A 71 -9.21 6.11 14.87
CA HIS A 71 -9.44 6.98 15.99
C HIS A 71 -9.10 8.44 15.64
N LYS A 72 -9.95 9.39 16.07
CA LYS A 72 -9.79 10.81 15.77
C LYS A 72 -8.47 11.43 16.27
N ASP A 73 -7.85 10.83 17.29
CA ASP A 73 -6.61 11.33 17.90
C ASP A 73 -5.34 10.88 17.14
N THR A 74 -5.49 9.94 16.21
CA THR A 74 -4.40 9.31 15.44
C THR A 74 -4.55 9.52 13.94
N ARG A 75 -5.67 10.08 13.48
CA ARG A 75 -5.92 10.44 12.08
C ARG A 75 -6.02 11.94 11.89
N LEU A 76 -5.69 12.39 10.68
CA LEU A 76 -5.93 13.74 10.21
C LEU A 76 -6.96 13.68 9.08
N ASP A 77 -8.13 14.27 9.33
CA ASP A 77 -9.14 14.47 8.30
C ASP A 77 -8.79 15.73 7.50
N MET A 78 -8.73 15.63 6.17
CA MET A 78 -8.40 16.75 5.29
C MET A 78 -9.17 16.69 3.98
N GLU A 79 -9.49 17.86 3.44
CA GLU A 79 -10.05 18.04 2.11
C GLU A 79 -8.97 18.62 1.17
N PHE A 80 -9.02 18.24 -0.10
CA PHE A 80 -8.09 18.75 -1.11
C PHE A 80 -8.80 19.79 -1.97
N GLU A 81 -8.14 20.90 -2.23
CA GLU A 81 -8.49 21.85 -3.27
C GLU A 81 -7.62 21.64 -4.53
N PRO A 82 -8.09 22.08 -5.72
CA PRO A 82 -7.26 22.06 -6.92
C PRO A 82 -5.93 22.80 -6.72
N GLY A 83 -4.83 22.09 -6.88
CA GLY A 83 -3.47 22.61 -6.67
C GLY A 83 -2.81 22.12 -5.38
N ASP A 84 -3.57 21.53 -4.45
CA ASP A 84 -3.00 20.96 -3.24
C ASP A 84 -2.12 19.74 -3.53
N VAL A 85 -1.01 19.65 -2.80
CA VAL A 85 -0.07 18.54 -2.90
C VAL A 85 0.14 17.94 -1.51
N GLN A 86 -0.15 16.65 -1.38
CA GLN A 86 0.14 15.87 -0.18
C GLN A 86 1.37 14.99 -0.41
N ILE A 87 2.35 15.11 0.49
CA ILE A 87 3.56 14.29 0.50
C ILE A 87 3.51 13.40 1.73
N LEU A 88 3.60 12.08 1.52
CA LEU A 88 3.51 11.09 2.59
C LEU A 88 4.75 10.19 2.60
N HIS A 89 5.32 9.99 3.78
CA HIS A 89 6.33 8.95 3.96
C HIS A 89 5.62 7.58 4.05
N ASN A 90 5.55 6.85 2.94
CA ASN A 90 4.76 5.62 2.80
C ASN A 90 5.03 4.52 3.86
N HIS A 91 6.23 4.49 4.46
CA HIS A 91 6.55 3.54 5.53
C HIS A 91 6.16 3.97 6.95
N GLN A 92 5.64 5.19 7.12
CA GLN A 92 5.35 5.77 8.44
C GLN A 92 3.92 6.31 8.53
N ILE A 93 3.36 6.77 7.43
CA ILE A 93 2.04 7.39 7.39
C ILE A 93 1.12 6.51 6.56
N LEU A 94 0.06 6.03 7.21
CA LEU A 94 -1.06 5.39 6.54
C LEU A 94 -1.98 6.46 5.98
N HIS A 95 -2.62 6.16 4.87
CA HIS A 95 -3.51 7.07 4.18
C HIS A 95 -4.64 6.29 3.54
N ALA A 96 -5.82 6.91 3.53
CA ALA A 96 -7.03 6.40 2.94
C ALA A 96 -7.79 7.56 2.29
N ARG A 97 -8.85 7.22 1.57
CA ARG A 97 -9.90 8.19 1.20
C ARG A 97 -11.21 7.72 1.79
N ASN A 98 -12.08 8.65 2.12
CA ASN A 98 -13.47 8.34 2.39
C ASN A 98 -14.19 7.92 1.09
N ASP A 99 -15.34 7.29 1.27
CA ASP A 99 -16.28 7.05 0.19
C ASP A 99 -16.73 8.38 -0.42
N PHE A 100 -16.95 8.37 -1.74
CA PHE A 100 -17.43 9.53 -2.47
C PHE A 100 -18.29 9.09 -3.65
N GLU A 101 -19.24 9.95 -4.02
CA GLU A 101 -19.97 9.85 -5.28
C GLU A 101 -19.30 10.75 -6.31
N ASP A 102 -18.95 10.19 -7.47
CA ASP A 102 -18.33 10.96 -8.54
C ASP A 102 -19.38 11.65 -9.40
N TRP A 103 -18.98 12.72 -10.09
CA TRP A 103 -19.88 13.44 -10.98
C TRP A 103 -20.01 12.74 -12.33
N PRO A 104 -21.20 12.75 -12.97
CA PRO A 104 -21.34 12.26 -14.33
C PRO A 104 -20.59 13.14 -15.34
N GLU A 105 -20.43 14.44 -15.03
CA GLU A 105 -19.68 15.38 -15.86
C GLU A 105 -18.17 15.23 -15.64
N VAL A 106 -17.41 14.98 -16.72
CA VAL A 106 -15.97 14.69 -16.67
C VAL A 106 -15.19 15.82 -16.02
N GLU A 107 -15.54 17.06 -16.30
CA GLU A 107 -14.88 18.26 -15.77
C GLU A 107 -15.09 18.48 -14.26
N ARG A 108 -16.03 17.74 -13.67
CA ARG A 108 -16.32 17.77 -12.23
C ARG A 108 -15.80 16.53 -11.52
N LYS A 109 -15.37 15.51 -12.27
CA LYS A 109 -14.85 14.28 -11.70
C LYS A 109 -13.63 14.53 -10.84
N ARG A 110 -13.48 13.73 -9.79
CA ARG A 110 -12.30 13.77 -8.93
C ARG A 110 -11.05 13.32 -9.70
N HIS A 111 -10.13 14.24 -9.96
CA HIS A 111 -8.88 13.95 -10.67
C HIS A 111 -7.66 14.25 -9.80
N LEU A 112 -7.09 13.19 -9.21
CA LEU A 112 -5.88 13.27 -8.39
C LEU A 112 -4.76 12.46 -9.02
N LEU A 113 -3.66 13.14 -9.36
CA LEU A 113 -2.45 12.49 -9.84
C LEU A 113 -1.62 11.97 -8.67
N ARG A 114 -1.03 10.77 -8.82
CA ARG A 114 -0.22 10.12 -7.79
C ARG A 114 1.17 9.80 -8.33
N LEU A 115 2.19 10.20 -7.58
CA LEU A 115 3.59 9.92 -7.87
C LEU A 115 4.20 9.14 -6.70
N TRP A 116 4.99 8.10 -7.00
CA TRP A 116 5.84 7.44 -6.01
C TRP A 116 7.28 7.87 -6.23
N LEU A 117 7.96 8.22 -5.14
CA LEU A 117 9.33 8.69 -5.14
C LEU A 117 10.18 7.82 -4.22
N SER A 118 11.38 7.48 -4.66
CA SER A 118 12.43 6.94 -3.80
C SER A 118 13.59 7.93 -3.82
N PRO A 119 13.82 8.69 -2.75
CA PRO A 119 14.95 9.61 -2.69
C PRO A 119 16.27 8.87 -2.51
N ASP A 120 17.37 9.52 -2.86
CA ASP A 120 18.75 9.04 -2.77
C ASP A 120 19.28 8.99 -1.32
N ASP A 121 18.61 9.67 -0.40
CA ASP A 121 18.84 9.62 1.05
C ASP A 121 17.76 8.83 1.82
N GLY A 122 16.97 8.02 1.10
CA GLY A 122 15.89 7.22 1.68
C GLY A 122 16.36 6.19 2.72
N ARG A 123 15.47 5.84 3.67
CA ARG A 123 15.77 4.84 4.72
C ARG A 123 16.19 3.47 4.17
N LEU A 124 16.98 2.70 4.89
CA LEU A 124 17.19 1.30 4.52
C LEU A 124 15.91 0.48 4.75
N LEU A 125 15.71 -0.55 3.91
CA LEU A 125 14.59 -1.49 4.05
C LEU A 125 15.14 -2.92 4.10
N PRO A 126 14.56 -3.81 4.92
CA PRO A 126 14.97 -5.22 4.96
C PRO A 126 14.54 -5.95 3.69
N ASP A 127 15.24 -7.06 3.38
CA ASP A 127 14.98 -7.92 2.21
C ASP A 127 13.54 -8.43 2.11
N SER A 128 12.79 -8.46 3.22
CA SER A 128 11.36 -8.78 3.20
C SER A 128 10.53 -7.88 2.28
N TYR A 129 11.02 -6.68 1.94
CA TYR A 129 10.38 -5.77 0.98
C TYR A 129 10.61 -6.16 -0.49
N LEU A 130 11.57 -7.04 -0.79
CA LEU A 130 11.87 -7.48 -2.17
C LEU A 130 10.68 -8.18 -2.82
N GLU A 131 9.86 -8.89 -2.04
CA GLU A 131 8.63 -9.48 -2.57
C GLU A 131 7.66 -8.42 -3.12
N ARG A 132 7.64 -7.22 -2.54
CA ARG A 132 6.75 -6.15 -2.98
C ARG A 132 7.38 -5.26 -4.05
N TYR A 133 8.61 -4.80 -3.83
CA TYR A 133 9.23 -3.74 -4.64
C TYR A 133 10.28 -4.23 -5.63
N LEU A 134 10.67 -5.52 -5.59
CA LEU A 134 11.74 -6.11 -6.41
C LEU A 134 13.14 -5.52 -6.19
N SER A 135 13.25 -4.39 -5.51
CA SER A 135 14.49 -3.74 -5.10
C SER A 135 14.32 -3.10 -3.72
N THR A 136 15.40 -3.12 -2.92
CA THR A 136 15.54 -2.37 -1.67
C THR A 136 16.58 -1.26 -1.78
N GLU A 137 17.22 -1.11 -2.94
CA GLU A 137 18.22 -0.08 -3.24
C GLU A 137 17.65 1.32 -3.00
N VAL A 138 18.39 2.14 -2.25
CA VAL A 138 18.01 3.53 -1.99
C VAL A 138 18.04 4.31 -3.31
N GLY A 139 17.07 5.20 -3.53
CA GLY A 139 16.90 5.87 -4.82
C GLY A 139 16.28 5.01 -5.94
N ASN A 140 16.23 3.69 -5.80
CA ASN A 140 15.79 2.77 -6.86
C ASN A 140 14.86 1.67 -6.34
N ARG A 141 13.68 2.07 -5.86
CA ARG A 141 12.64 1.17 -5.37
C ARG A 141 11.27 1.85 -5.38
N GLY A 142 10.23 1.04 -5.23
CA GLY A 142 8.84 1.51 -5.32
C GLY A 142 8.26 1.32 -6.71
N GLY A 143 6.94 1.38 -6.79
CA GLY A 143 6.15 0.94 -7.93
C GLY A 143 6.03 -0.58 -7.93
N ILE A 144 5.15 -1.10 -8.77
CA ILE A 144 5.14 -2.51 -9.14
C ILE A 144 5.27 -2.55 -10.66
N SER A 145 6.39 -3.09 -11.14
CA SER A 145 6.64 -3.26 -12.57
C SER A 145 6.31 -4.70 -12.94
N VAL A 146 5.38 -4.85 -13.89
CA VAL A 146 4.99 -6.17 -14.43
C VAL A 146 5.31 -6.25 -15.92
N PRO A 147 5.53 -7.46 -16.46
CA PRO A 147 5.76 -7.64 -17.89
C PRO A 147 4.64 -7.01 -18.72
N GLY A 148 5.01 -6.23 -19.74
CA GLY A 148 4.05 -5.57 -20.65
C GLY A 148 3.38 -4.31 -20.09
N MET A 149 3.75 -3.84 -18.89
CA MET A 149 3.24 -2.59 -18.35
C MET A 149 3.68 -1.39 -19.21
N ALA A 150 2.72 -0.59 -19.68
CA ALA A 150 2.98 0.72 -20.26
C ALA A 150 2.87 1.79 -19.16
N LEU A 151 3.89 2.65 -19.04
CA LEU A 151 3.82 3.81 -18.16
C LEU A 151 2.76 4.78 -18.70
N ASN A 152 1.80 5.15 -17.85
CA ASN A 152 0.73 6.06 -18.19
C ASN A 152 0.45 7.01 -17.02
N VAL A 153 0.27 8.29 -17.33
CA VAL A 153 -0.28 9.29 -16.42
C VAL A 153 -1.50 9.90 -17.12
N PRO A 154 -2.73 9.52 -16.73
CA PRO A 154 -3.93 10.05 -17.39
C PRO A 154 -4.09 11.52 -17.02
N LEU A 155 -3.82 12.40 -17.98
CA LEU A 155 -3.96 13.85 -17.83
C LEU A 155 -5.43 14.31 -17.86
N GLU A 156 -6.34 13.42 -18.21
CA GLU A 156 -7.78 13.63 -18.14
C GLU A 156 -8.40 12.71 -17.08
N PRO A 157 -9.50 13.12 -16.43
CA PRO A 157 -10.24 12.26 -15.50
C PRO A 157 -10.79 11.02 -16.22
N VAL A 158 -10.75 9.85 -15.54
CA VAL A 158 -11.22 8.56 -16.07
C VAL A 158 -12.64 8.26 -15.57
#